data_AF-A0A553H0E2-F1
#
_entry.id   AF-A0A553H0E2-F1
#
_cell.length_a   1.000
_cell.length_b   1.000
_cell.length_c   1.000
_cell.angle_alpha   90.00
_cell.angle_beta   90.00
_cell.angle_gamma   90.00
#
_symmetry.space_group_name_H-M   'P 1'
#
loop_
_entity.id
_entity.type
_entity.pdbx_description
1 polymer ?
#
loop_
_entity_poly.entity_id
_entity_poly.type
_entity_poly.pdbx_seq_one_letter_code
_entity_poly.pdbx_strand_id
1 'polypeptide(L)'
;MPPSAVRTGDPSSDPCVAPLRHPPLEQAIAAACSRLAVREAYLAALRQPASAAPSLLLAVTGTDQAMQRRLAASIAEVLPEELELRLMELSEDALSQAIRASCEAFYRA
;
A
#
# COMPACT_ATOMS: atom_id res chain seq x y z
N MET A 1 -25.91 41.82 8.52
CA MET A 1 -24.43 41.73 8.53
C MET A 1 -24.04 40.33 9.00
N PRO A 2 -23.26 39.56 8.21
CA PRO A 2 -22.43 38.43 8.70
C PRO A 2 -21.16 39.01 9.40
N PRO A 3 -20.19 38.27 10.01
CA PRO A 3 -19.77 36.87 9.75
C PRO A 3 -19.42 36.02 11.00
N SER A 4 -19.25 34.70 10.84
CA SER A 4 -18.08 33.95 11.35
C SER A 4 -18.23 32.44 11.13
N ALA A 5 -17.22 31.89 10.49
CA ALA A 5 -17.07 30.50 10.12
C ALA A 5 -16.70 29.62 11.32
N VAL A 6 -17.23 28.40 11.34
CA VAL A 6 -16.42 27.19 11.56
C VAL A 6 -17.01 26.14 10.62
N ARG A 7 -16.40 26.00 9.45
CA ARG A 7 -16.42 24.71 8.77
C ARG A 7 -15.53 23.83 9.63
N THR A 8 -16.12 23.05 10.52
CA THR A 8 -15.44 21.89 11.09
C THR A 8 -15.22 20.94 9.91
N GLY A 9 -14.07 21.09 9.25
CA GLY A 9 -13.53 20.01 8.44
C GLY A 9 -13.35 18.84 9.40
N ASP A 10 -14.09 17.76 9.16
CA ASP A 10 -13.89 16.52 9.87
C ASP A 10 -12.43 16.06 9.63
N PRO A 11 -11.59 15.90 10.68
CA PRO A 11 -10.18 15.54 10.51
C PRO A 11 -9.95 14.04 10.26
N SER A 12 -10.98 13.24 9.92
CA SER A 12 -10.83 11.78 9.89
C SER A 12 -11.10 11.14 8.53
N SER A 13 -10.84 11.85 7.43
CA SER A 13 -10.61 11.22 6.12
C SER A 13 -9.11 11.06 5.83
N ASP A 14 -8.31 10.84 6.88
CA ASP A 14 -6.94 10.39 6.68
C ASP A 14 -7.00 8.99 6.06
N PRO A 15 -6.33 8.72 4.93
CA PRO A 15 -6.26 7.38 4.38
C PRO A 15 -5.77 6.46 5.51
N CYS A 16 -6.64 5.55 5.96
CA CYS A 16 -6.41 4.77 7.17
C CYS A 16 -5.42 3.64 6.89
N VAL A 17 -4.18 4.03 6.61
CA VAL A 17 -3.03 3.22 6.31
C VAL A 17 -2.31 2.97 7.62
N ALA A 18 -2.20 1.70 8.00
CA ALA A 18 -1.39 1.29 9.14
C ALA A 18 -0.11 0.60 8.62
N PRO A 19 1.06 0.89 9.22
CA PRO A 19 2.25 0.11 8.92
C PRO A 19 2.00 -1.35 9.29
N LEU A 20 2.30 -2.25 8.35
CA LEU A 20 2.23 -3.68 8.57
C LEU A 20 3.61 -4.28 8.38
N ARG A 21 4.05 -5.09 9.34
CA ARG A 21 5.24 -5.92 9.24
C ARG A 21 4.80 -7.36 9.11
N HIS A 22 5.25 -8.02 8.04
CA HIS A 22 4.98 -9.43 7.81
C HIS A 22 6.22 -10.05 7.15
N PRO A 23 7.26 -10.37 7.94
CA PRO A 23 8.58 -10.74 7.43
C PRO A 23 8.60 -11.82 6.35
N PRO A 24 7.81 -12.92 6.41
CA PRO A 24 7.84 -13.93 5.36
C PRO A 24 7.19 -13.42 4.05
N LEU A 25 6.19 -12.54 4.15
CA LEU A 25 5.55 -11.93 2.98
C LEU A 25 6.46 -10.85 2.38
N GLU A 26 7.06 -10.00 3.22
CA GLU A 26 8.04 -8.99 2.79
C GLU A 26 9.21 -9.63 2.05
N GLN A 27 9.74 -10.76 2.53
CA GLN A 27 10.81 -11.51 1.85
C GLN A 27 10.36 -12.11 0.51
N ALA A 28 9.17 -12.73 0.48
CA ALA A 28 8.63 -13.29 -0.76
C ALA A 28 8.39 -12.19 -1.83
N ILE A 29 7.83 -11.05 -1.41
CA ILE A 29 7.61 -9.90 -2.28
C ILE A 29 8.95 -9.28 -2.70
N ALA A 30 9.92 -9.12 -1.80
CA ALA A 30 11.24 -8.57 -2.13
C ALA A 30 11.96 -9.41 -3.18
N ALA A 31 11.82 -10.74 -3.13
CA ALA A 31 12.34 -11.63 -4.17
C ALA A 31 11.66 -11.39 -5.54
N ALA A 32 10.37 -11.13 -5.57
CA ALA A 32 9.67 -10.74 -6.80
C ALA A 32 10.08 -9.33 -7.27
N CYS A 33 10.18 -8.36 -6.37
CA CYS A 33 10.59 -6.98 -6.66
C CYS A 33 12.00 -6.91 -7.25
N SER A 34 12.95 -7.67 -6.72
CA SER A 34 14.33 -7.71 -7.22
C SER A 34 14.44 -8.27 -8.64
N ARG A 35 13.55 -9.18 -9.02
CA ARG A 35 13.45 -9.69 -10.40
C ARG A 35 12.79 -8.71 -11.37
N LEU A 36 12.03 -7.73 -10.86
CA LEU A 36 11.14 -6.88 -11.64
C LEU A 36 11.57 -5.41 -11.71
N ALA A 37 12.84 -5.09 -11.48
CA ALA A 37 13.39 -3.73 -11.56
C ALA A 37 12.62 -2.67 -10.74
N VAL A 38 11.93 -3.13 -9.68
CA VAL A 38 11.23 -2.25 -8.73
C VAL A 38 12.28 -1.43 -7.99
N ARG A 39 12.03 -0.13 -7.80
CA ARG A 39 12.98 0.74 -7.09
C ARG A 39 12.70 0.76 -5.59
N GLU A 40 11.44 0.88 -5.21
CA GLU A 40 11.00 0.88 -3.82
C GLU A 40 9.69 0.11 -3.67
N ALA A 41 9.52 -0.58 -2.54
CA ALA A 41 8.26 -1.23 -2.18
C ALA A 41 7.92 -0.99 -0.70
N TYR A 42 6.63 -0.72 -0.46
CA TYR A 42 6.05 -0.38 0.84
C TYR A 42 4.85 -1.28 1.11
N LEU A 43 4.77 -1.82 2.32
CA LEU A 43 3.66 -2.68 2.75
C LEU A 43 2.83 -1.95 3.80
N ALA A 44 1.53 -1.88 3.54
CA ALA A 44 0.55 -1.21 4.36
C ALA A 44 -0.64 -2.12 4.61
N ALA A 45 -1.24 -2.02 5.79
CA ALA A 45 -2.58 -2.55 6.04
C ALA A 45 -3.59 -1.43 5.82
N LEU A 46 -4.63 -1.71 5.03
CA LEU A 46 -5.78 -0.81 4.92
C LEU A 46 -6.76 -1.12 6.03
N ARG A 47 -7.11 -0.11 6.84
CA ARG A 47 -8.15 -0.27 7.85
C ARG A 47 -9.50 -0.41 7.16
N GLN A 48 -9.97 -1.64 7.08
CA GLN A 48 -11.25 -2.04 6.53
C GLN A 48 -12.35 -1.95 7.62
N PRO A 49 -13.64 -1.72 7.25
CA PRO A 49 -14.74 -1.85 8.20
C PRO A 49 -14.79 -3.28 8.78
N ALA A 50 -15.30 -3.45 10.01
CA ALA A 50 -15.22 -4.71 10.78
C ALA A 50 -15.83 -5.96 10.10
N SER A 51 -16.57 -5.79 9.01
CA SER A 51 -17.16 -6.89 8.22
C SER A 51 -16.36 -7.24 6.95
N ALA A 52 -15.30 -6.50 6.63
CA ALA A 52 -14.50 -6.73 5.44
C ALA A 52 -13.20 -7.49 5.78
N ALA A 53 -12.76 -8.32 4.84
CA ALA A 53 -11.51 -9.06 4.97
C ALA A 53 -10.33 -8.09 5.13
N PRO A 54 -9.29 -8.45 5.90
CA PRO A 54 -8.09 -7.63 6.02
C PRO A 54 -7.45 -7.45 4.65
N SER A 55 -7.40 -6.21 4.17
CA SER A 55 -6.75 -5.90 2.90
C SER A 55 -5.38 -5.31 3.12
N LEU A 56 -4.41 -5.94 2.49
CA LEU A 56 -3.05 -5.45 2.37
C LEU A 56 -2.96 -4.53 1.16
N LEU A 57 -2.10 -3.54 1.27
CA LEU A 57 -1.73 -2.64 0.19
C LEU A 57 -0.23 -2.73 -0.01
N LEU A 58 0.16 -3.09 -1.23
CA LEU A 58 1.54 -3.07 -1.68
C LEU A 58 1.70 -1.92 -2.65
N ALA A 59 2.50 -0.93 -2.24
CA ALA A 59 2.80 0.24 -3.04
C ALA A 59 4.23 0.14 -3.57
N VAL A 60 4.41 0.23 -4.89
CA VAL A 60 5.71 0.07 -5.57
C VAL A 60 6.04 1.26 -6.46
N THR A 61 7.33 1.55 -6.66
CA THR A 61 7.79 2.58 -7.61
C THR A 61 8.52 1.96 -8.80
N GLY A 62 8.42 2.63 -9.96
CA GLY A 62 9.15 2.26 -11.17
C GLY A 62 8.60 1.04 -11.89
N THR A 63 7.31 0.72 -11.72
CA THR A 63 6.66 -0.42 -12.37
C THR A 63 5.63 0.04 -13.39
N ASP A 64 5.71 -0.47 -14.62
CA ASP A 64 4.64 -0.33 -15.60
C ASP A 64 3.48 -1.31 -15.33
N GLN A 65 2.34 -1.09 -15.99
CA GLN A 65 1.16 -1.97 -15.88
C GLN A 65 1.47 -3.46 -16.16
N ALA A 66 2.38 -3.76 -17.09
CA ALA A 66 2.81 -5.13 -17.36
C ALA A 66 3.61 -5.74 -16.19
N MET A 67 4.50 -4.96 -15.56
CA MET A 67 5.25 -5.40 -14.39
C MET A 67 4.35 -5.57 -13.18
N GLN A 68 3.40 -4.66 -12.99
CA GLN A 68 2.39 -4.77 -11.94
C GLN A 68 1.59 -6.06 -12.04
N ARG A 69 1.13 -6.44 -13.25
CA ARG A 69 0.43 -7.71 -13.46
C ARG A 69 1.30 -8.92 -13.13
N ARG A 70 2.58 -8.89 -13.51
CA ARG A 70 3.53 -9.98 -13.19
C ARG A 70 3.78 -10.07 -11.68
N LEU A 71 3.98 -8.93 -11.02
CA LEU A 71 4.17 -8.87 -9.59
C LEU A 71 2.92 -9.36 -8.85
N ALA A 72 1.73 -8.92 -9.25
CA ALA A 72 0.47 -9.39 -8.69
C ALA A 72 0.30 -10.91 -8.85
N ALA A 73 0.67 -11.47 -10.00
CA ALA A 73 0.65 -12.92 -10.22
C ALA A 73 1.63 -13.65 -9.29
N SER A 74 2.88 -13.19 -9.18
CA SER A 74 3.87 -13.79 -8.27
C SER A 74 3.48 -13.67 -6.80
N ILE A 75 2.80 -12.58 -6.43
CA ILE A 75 2.30 -12.40 -5.06
C ILE A 75 1.12 -13.31 -4.79
N ALA A 76 0.20 -13.48 -5.75
CA ALA A 76 -0.94 -14.38 -5.60
C ALA A 76 -0.53 -15.85 -5.37
N GLU A 77 0.65 -16.27 -5.84
CA GLU A 77 1.18 -17.62 -5.57
C GLU A 77 1.68 -17.80 -4.13
N VAL A 78 2.00 -16.72 -3.41
CA VAL A 78 2.55 -16.75 -2.04
C VAL A 78 1.59 -16.18 -1.00
N LEU A 79 0.58 -15.43 -1.44
CA LEU A 79 -0.42 -14.81 -0.58
C LEU A 79 -1.40 -15.89 -0.09
N PRO A 80 -1.68 -15.97 1.21
CA PRO A 80 -2.68 -16.90 1.72
C PRO A 80 -4.07 -16.51 1.21
N GLU A 81 -4.92 -17.51 0.94
CA GLU A 81 -6.26 -17.35 0.35
C GLU A 81 -7.20 -16.45 1.18
N GLU A 82 -6.88 -16.26 2.46
CA GLU A 82 -7.63 -15.47 3.44
C GLU A 82 -7.33 -13.96 3.36
N LEU A 83 -6.24 -13.58 2.69
CA LEU A 83 -5.77 -12.20 2.61
C LEU A 83 -5.97 -11.65 1.20
N GLU A 84 -6.49 -10.43 1.12
CA GLU A 84 -6.54 -9.69 -0.13
C GLU A 84 -5.37 -8.72 -0.20
N LEU A 85 -4.57 -8.76 -1.26
CA LEU A 85 -3.50 -7.81 -1.50
C LEU A 85 -3.81 -6.94 -2.71
N ARG A 86 -3.90 -5.64 -2.47
CA ARG A 86 -4.06 -4.63 -3.51
C ARG A 86 -2.69 -4.11 -3.90
N LEU A 87 -2.41 -4.15 -5.19
CA LEU A 87 -1.20 -3.56 -5.75
C LEU A 87 -1.49 -2.15 -6.27
N MET A 88 -0.58 -1.21 -6.00
CA MET A 88 -0.62 0.12 -6.63
C MET A 88 0.77 0.67 -6.93
N GLU A 89 0.83 1.57 -7.91
CA GLU A 89 2.01 2.41 -8.12
C GLU A 89 2.01 3.58 -7.14
N LEU A 90 3.19 3.93 -6.62
CA LEU A 90 3.39 5.14 -5.83
C LEU A 90 3.54 6.38 -6.72
N SER A 91 2.45 7.12 -6.82
CA SER A 91 2.35 8.43 -7.49
C SER A 91 2.43 9.61 -6.50
N GLU A 92 2.16 10.83 -6.96
CA GLU A 92 2.14 12.05 -6.11
C GLU A 92 0.81 12.26 -5.36
N ASP A 93 -0.12 11.31 -5.42
CA ASP A 93 -1.41 11.36 -4.75
C ASP A 93 -1.32 11.29 -3.22
N ALA A 94 -2.36 11.79 -2.53
CA ALA A 94 -2.43 11.85 -1.08
C ALA A 94 -2.24 10.46 -0.40
N LEU A 95 -2.76 9.39 -1.01
CA LEU A 95 -2.58 8.02 -0.49
C LEU A 95 -1.11 7.59 -0.52
N SER A 96 -0.42 7.86 -1.62
CA SER A 96 1.01 7.52 -1.79
C SER A 96 1.88 8.30 -0.81
N GLN A 97 1.56 9.57 -0.58
CA GLN A 97 2.24 10.39 0.42
C GLN A 97 2.01 9.85 1.84
N ALA A 98 0.77 9.46 2.16
CA ALA A 98 0.45 8.86 3.46
C ALA A 98 1.19 7.53 3.69
N ILE A 99 1.31 6.69 2.67
CA ILE A 99 2.10 5.44 2.75
C ILE A 99 3.58 5.75 3.01
N ARG A 100 4.17 6.72 2.30
CA ARG A 100 5.57 7.12 2.52
C ARG A 100 5.81 7.75 3.89
N ALA A 101 4.81 8.45 4.44
CA ALA A 101 4.89 9.08 5.75
C ALA A 101 4.69 8.09 6.91
N SER A 102 3.79 7.12 6.75
CA SER A 102 3.37 6.20 7.81
C SER A 102 4.04 4.82 7.75
N CYS A 103 4.57 4.43 6.59
CA CYS A 103 5.18 3.12 6.37
C CYS A 103 6.63 3.26 5.89
N GLU A 104 7.47 2.33 6.33
CA GLU A 104 8.86 2.24 5.89
C GLU A 104 8.96 1.33 4.66
N ALA A 105 9.83 1.68 3.71
CA ALA A 105 10.08 0.81 2.57
C ALA A 105 10.76 -0.47 3.05
N PHE A 106 10.13 -1.63 2.82
CA PHE A 106 10.74 -2.92 3.15
C PHE A 106 11.75 -3.36 2.08
N TYR A 107 11.66 -2.77 0.88
CA TYR A 107 12.56 -3.03 -0.23
C TYR A 107 12.97 -1.72 -0.90
N ARG A 108 14.28 -1.54 -1.11
CA ARG A 108 14.89 -0.46 -1.89
C ARG A 108 16.08 -1.01 -2.68
N ALA A 109 16.13 -0.74 -3.98
CA ALA A 109 17.18 -1.18 -4.91
C ALA A 109 18.15 -0.05 -5.28
#